data_AF-A0A938T217-F1
#
_entry.id   AF-A0A938T217-F1
#
_cell.length_a   1.000
_cell.length_b   1.000
_cell.length_c   1.000
_cell.angle_alpha   90.00
_cell.angle_beta   90.00
_cell.angle_gamma   90.00
#
_symmetry.space_group_name_H-M   'P 1'
#
loop_
_entity.id
_entity.type
_entity.pdbx_description
1 polymer ?
#
loop_
_entity_poly.entity_id
_entity_poly.type
_entity_poly.pdbx_seq_one_letter_code
_entity_poly.pdbx_strand_id
1 'polypeptide(L)'
;MNLIKKTSKQTIIVLIPLSIISAFIEWKRLPISILLGGLIGLLNLKGLAKGVESLVVTYQQAPKGRLIFGSVTRLFILACVLGILFYLNLINPFGILIGFTVFFIIFVKESLKAAREL
;
A
#
# COMPACT_ATOMS: atom_id res chain seq x y z
N MET A 1 11.21 -12.09 4.04
CA MET A 1 10.33 -11.48 5.09
C MET A 1 10.85 -10.16 5.69
N ASN A 2 12.16 -9.87 5.65
CA ASN A 2 12.73 -8.68 6.31
C ASN A 2 12.35 -7.35 5.62
N LEU A 3 12.26 -7.35 4.28
CA LEU A 3 11.92 -6.17 3.46
C LEU A 3 10.53 -5.59 3.82
N ILE A 4 9.48 -6.41 3.75
CA ILE A 4 8.09 -6.00 4.02
C ILE A 4 7.97 -5.43 5.44
N LYS A 5 8.63 -6.08 6.42
CA LYS A 5 8.58 -5.65 7.82
C LYS A 5 9.30 -4.31 8.03
N LYS A 6 10.44 -4.08 7.37
CA LYS A 6 11.17 -2.80 7.37
C LYS A 6 10.40 -1.70 6.64
N THR A 7 9.88 -1.98 5.44
CA THR A 7 9.06 -1.04 4.67
C THR A 7 7.81 -0.65 5.45
N SER A 8 7.07 -1.59 6.05
CA SER A 8 5.92 -1.28 6.91
C SER A 8 6.30 -0.39 8.09
N LYS A 9 7.39 -0.70 8.79
CA LYS A 9 7.81 0.07 9.97
C LYS A 9 8.21 1.49 9.59
N GLN A 10 9.04 1.67 8.55
CA GLN A 10 9.45 2.99 8.07
C GLN A 10 8.27 3.79 7.52
N THR A 11 7.37 3.14 6.77
CA THR A 11 6.15 3.76 6.25
C THR A 11 5.29 4.31 7.37
N ILE A 12 5.02 3.53 8.43
CA ILE A 12 4.25 3.99 9.59
C ILE A 12 4.96 5.14 10.33
N ILE A 13 6.28 5.03 10.53
CA ILE A 13 7.08 6.07 11.21
C ILE A 13 7.04 7.40 10.45
N VAL A 14 6.96 7.38 9.12
CA VAL A 14 6.90 8.60 8.30
C VAL A 14 5.46 9.11 8.13
N LEU A 15 4.48 8.20 7.97
CA LEU A 15 3.08 8.59 7.76
C LEU A 15 2.43 9.21 8.99
N ILE A 16 2.77 8.76 10.20
CA ILE A 16 2.21 9.33 11.44
C ILE A 16 2.53 10.84 11.55
N PRO A 17 3.80 11.29 11.55
CA PRO A 17 4.11 12.72 11.62
C PRO A 17 3.57 13.49 10.41
N LEU A 18 3.59 12.91 9.21
CA LEU A 18 3.03 13.57 8.02
C LEU A 18 1.52 13.79 8.13
N SER A 19 0.79 12.83 8.71
CA SER A 19 -0.65 12.96 8.97
C SER A 19 -0.94 14.03 10.02
N ILE A 20 -0.10 14.13 11.06
CA ILE A 20 -0.22 15.15 12.11
C ILE A 20 0.03 16.55 11.52
N ILE A 21 1.06 16.71 10.69
CA ILE A 21 1.36 17.99 10.02
C ILE A 21 0.22 18.36 9.05
N SER A 22 -0.31 17.39 8.32
CA SER A 22 -1.47 17.59 7.44
C SER A 22 -2.72 18.03 8.17
N ALA A 23 -2.88 17.70 9.46
CA ALA A 23 -4.04 18.10 10.24
C ALA A 23 -4.09 19.62 10.46
N PHE A 24 -2.95 20.32 10.40
CA PHE A 24 -2.89 21.78 10.49
C PHE A 24 -3.41 22.50 9.24
N ILE A 25 -3.44 21.83 8.08
CA ILE A 25 -3.98 22.39 6.83
C ILE A 25 -5.48 22.09 6.74
N GLU A 26 -5.88 20.84 6.96
CA GLU A 26 -7.27 20.41 6.87
C GLU A 26 -7.54 19.27 7.86
N TRP A 27 -8.15 19.59 9.01
CA TRP A 27 -8.17 18.75 10.21
C TRP A 27 -8.81 17.36 10.06
N LYS A 28 -9.80 17.20 9.17
CA LYS A 28 -10.65 15.99 9.13
C LYS A 28 -10.33 15.04 7.99
N ARG A 29 -10.24 15.53 6.74
CA ARG A 29 -10.20 14.65 5.56
C ARG A 29 -8.76 14.27 5.21
N LEU A 30 -7.87 15.26 5.13
CA LEU A 30 -6.52 15.11 4.60
C LEU A 30 -5.61 14.15 5.40
N PRO A 31 -5.59 14.17 6.76
CA PRO A 31 -4.79 13.25 7.56
C PRO A 31 -5.22 11.79 7.39
N ILE A 32 -6.54 11.56 7.42
CA ILE A 32 -7.15 10.25 7.25
C ILE A 32 -6.87 9.73 5.83
N SER A 33 -6.94 10.61 4.85
CA SER A 33 -6.61 10.32 3.45
C SER A 33 -5.17 9.84 3.28
N ILE A 34 -4.22 10.54 3.90
CA ILE A 34 -2.80 10.20 3.87
C ILE A 34 -2.59 8.81 4.50
N LEU A 35 -3.15 8.58 5.68
CA LEU A 35 -3.06 7.29 6.36
C LEU A 35 -3.67 6.15 5.52
N LEU A 36 -4.83 6.37 4.91
CA LEU A 36 -5.47 5.40 4.03
C LEU A 36 -4.62 5.12 2.78
N GLY A 37 -4.06 6.15 2.13
CA GLY A 37 -3.16 5.97 0.99
C GLY A 37 -1.93 5.13 1.33
N GLY A 38 -1.30 5.39 2.47
CA GLY A 38 -0.18 4.57 2.95
C GLY A 38 -0.59 3.14 3.29
N LEU A 39 -1.72 2.95 3.97
CA LEU A 39 -2.26 1.63 4.30
C LEU A 39 -2.55 0.79 3.06
N ILE A 40 -3.16 1.42 2.04
CA ILE A 40 -3.45 0.81 0.75
C ILE A 40 -2.17 0.33 0.06
N GLY A 41 -1.10 1.13 0.09
CA GLY A 41 0.21 0.74 -0.41
C GLY A 41 0.77 -0.50 0.31
N LEU A 42 0.72 -0.51 1.64
CA LEU A 42 1.19 -1.64 2.45
C LEU A 42 0.39 -2.93 2.20
N LEU A 43 -0.93 -2.82 2.11
CA LEU A 43 -1.79 -3.95 1.81
C LEU A 43 -1.48 -4.51 0.42
N ASN A 44 -1.28 -3.66 -0.58
CA ASN A 44 -0.83 -4.07 -1.91
C ASN A 44 0.50 -4.82 -1.85
N LEU A 45 1.51 -4.28 -1.14
CA LEU A 45 2.81 -4.92 -1.01
C LEU A 45 2.73 -6.33 -0.43
N LYS A 46 1.95 -6.49 0.64
CA LYS A 46 1.76 -7.79 1.31
C LYS A 46 1.01 -8.78 0.41
N GLY A 47 0.16 -8.27 -0.49
CA GLY A 47 -0.52 -9.06 -1.51
C GLY A 47 0.40 -9.56 -2.60
N LEU A 48 1.19 -8.64 -3.15
CA LEU A 48 2.20 -8.95 -4.15
C LEU A 48 3.20 -9.97 -3.60
N ALA A 49 3.71 -9.77 -2.38
CA ALA A 49 4.61 -10.72 -1.76
C ALA A 49 4.00 -12.12 -1.60
N LYS A 50 2.75 -12.22 -1.14
CA LYS A 50 2.05 -13.51 -1.04
C LYS A 50 1.76 -14.13 -2.42
N GLY A 51 1.43 -13.31 -3.41
CA GLY A 51 1.21 -13.76 -4.79
C GLY A 51 2.49 -14.32 -5.42
N VAL A 52 3.62 -13.63 -5.23
CA VAL A 52 4.94 -14.05 -5.69
C VAL A 52 5.42 -15.28 -4.91
N GLU A 53 5.26 -15.32 -3.59
CA GLU A 53 5.60 -16.50 -2.78
C GLU A 53 4.77 -17.72 -3.19
N SER A 54 3.47 -17.53 -3.45
CA SER A 54 2.61 -18.59 -4.00
C SER A 54 3.06 -19.03 -5.39
N LEU A 55 3.54 -18.13 -6.25
CA LEU A 55 4.10 -18.47 -7.56
C LEU A 55 5.40 -19.26 -7.42
N VAL A 56 6.33 -18.81 -6.56
CA VAL A 56 7.64 -19.43 -6.32
C VAL A 56 7.50 -20.82 -5.70
N VAL A 57 6.61 -20.98 -4.71
CA VAL A 57 6.33 -22.27 -4.06
C VAL A 57 5.54 -23.20 -4.96
N THR A 58 4.66 -22.66 -5.83
CA THR A 58 3.78 -23.47 -6.69
C THR A 58 4.24 -23.51 -8.15
N TYR A 59 5.55 -23.54 -8.39
CA TYR A 59 6.15 -23.68 -9.72
C TYR A 59 5.80 -24.99 -10.45
N GLN A 60 5.03 -25.91 -9.82
CA GLN A 60 4.60 -27.13 -10.49
C GLN A 60 3.09 -27.30 -10.69
N GLN A 61 2.16 -26.65 -9.95
CA GLN A 61 0.73 -27.03 -10.03
C GLN A 61 -0.33 -25.94 -9.77
N ALA A 62 0.00 -24.65 -9.58
CA ALA A 62 -1.04 -23.63 -9.37
C ALA A 62 -1.73 -23.25 -10.69
N PRO A 63 -3.08 -23.27 -10.76
CA PRO A 63 -3.78 -22.75 -11.93
C PRO A 63 -3.57 -21.23 -12.02
N LYS A 64 -2.91 -20.78 -13.09
CA LYS A 64 -2.58 -19.37 -13.40
C LYS A 64 -3.78 -18.42 -13.21
N GLY A 65 -5.00 -18.90 -13.44
CA GLY A 65 -6.25 -18.13 -13.27
C GLY A 65 -6.55 -17.71 -11.82
N ARG A 66 -6.22 -18.52 -10.80
CA ARG A 66 -6.57 -18.21 -9.39
C ARG A 66 -5.74 -17.05 -8.84
N LEU A 67 -4.51 -16.91 -9.32
CA LEU A 67 -3.57 -15.84 -8.96
C LEU A 67 -3.94 -14.49 -9.57
N ILE A 68 -4.33 -14.51 -10.86
CA ILE A 68 -4.82 -13.30 -11.56
C ILE A 68 -6.14 -12.86 -10.93
N PHE A 69 -7.06 -13.79 -10.70
CA PHE A 69 -8.36 -13.49 -10.08
C PHE A 69 -8.19 -12.93 -8.66
N GLY A 70 -7.28 -13.48 -7.85
CA GLY A 70 -6.99 -12.95 -6.51
C GLY A 70 -6.38 -11.54 -6.52
N SER A 71 -5.46 -11.26 -7.45
CA SER A 71 -4.84 -9.94 -7.59
C SER A 71 -5.83 -8.88 -8.10
N VAL A 72 -6.63 -9.23 -9.13
CA VAL A 72 -7.65 -8.35 -9.71
C VAL A 72 -8.80 -8.11 -8.73
N THR A 73 -9.28 -9.14 -8.03
CA THR A 73 -10.32 -8.99 -6.99
C THR A 73 -9.86 -8.09 -5.86
N ARG A 74 -8.58 -8.16 -5.48
CA ARG A 74 -8.02 -7.31 -4.43
C ARG A 74 -7.91 -5.85 -4.86
N LEU A 75 -7.48 -5.59 -6.10
CA LEU A 75 -7.51 -4.25 -6.70
C LEU A 75 -8.94 -3.73 -6.84
N PHE A 76 -9.89 -4.60 -7.18
CA PHE A 76 -11.30 -4.25 -7.31
C PHE A 76 -11.93 -3.89 -5.96
N ILE A 77 -11.68 -4.67 -4.90
CA ILE A 77 -12.13 -4.34 -3.54
C ILE A 77 -11.52 -3.02 -3.08
N LEU A 78 -10.23 -2.82 -3.33
CA LEU A 78 -9.53 -1.57 -3.00
C LEU A 78 -10.14 -0.37 -3.72
N ALA A 79 -10.42 -0.52 -5.02
CA ALA A 79 -11.07 0.51 -5.84
C ALA A 79 -12.51 0.77 -5.39
N CYS A 80 -13.27 -0.25 -5.00
CA CYS A 80 -14.62 -0.11 -4.46
C CYS A 80 -14.60 0.63 -3.11
N VAL A 81 -13.70 0.26 -2.20
CA VAL A 81 -13.56 0.92 -0.90
C VAL A 81 -13.18 2.39 -1.10
N LEU A 82 -12.19 2.68 -1.95
CA LEU A 82 -11.81 4.05 -2.28
C LEU A 82 -12.93 4.83 -2.96
N GLY A 83 -13.66 4.21 -3.89
CA GLY A 83 -14.77 4.82 -4.62
C GLY A 83 -15.94 5.16 -3.70
N ILE A 84 -16.29 4.26 -2.77
CA ILE A 84 -17.34 4.49 -1.77
C ILE A 84 -16.94 5.63 -0.84
N LEU A 85 -15.71 5.61 -0.32
CA LEU A 85 -15.29 6.65 0.61
C LEU A 85 -15.08 8.03 -0.08
N PHE A 86 -14.73 8.05 -1.37
CA PHE A 86 -14.73 9.26 -2.19
C PHE A 86 -16.16 9.77 -2.43
N TYR A 87 -17.09 8.89 -2.79
CA TYR A 87 -18.50 9.22 -2.99
C TYR A 87 -19.15 9.82 -1.74
N LEU A 88 -18.81 9.29 -0.57
CA LEU A 88 -19.29 9.80 0.72
C LEU A 88 -18.56 11.09 1.18
N ASN A 89 -17.65 11.66 0.38
CA ASN A 89 -16.83 12.84 0.71
C ASN A 89 -16.02 12.70 2.02
N LEU A 90 -15.70 11.48 2.45
CA LEU A 90 -14.90 11.24 3.65
C LEU A 90 -13.40 11.35 3.41
N ILE A 91 -12.94 11.28 2.16
CA ILE A 91 -11.52 11.31 1.81
C ILE A 91 -11.21 12.39 0.77
N ASN A 92 -10.05 13.02 0.93
CA ASN A 92 -9.45 13.89 -0.05
C ASN A 92 -8.52 13.06 -0.98
N PRO A 93 -8.77 13.01 -2.30
CA PRO A 93 -7.96 12.22 -3.24
C PRO A 93 -6.49 12.65 -3.23
N PHE A 94 -6.19 13.94 -3.00
CA PHE A 94 -4.81 14.42 -2.88
C PHE A 94 -4.08 13.82 -1.68
N GLY A 95 -4.76 13.66 -0.55
CA GLY A 95 -4.17 13.04 0.63
C GLY A 95 -3.84 11.55 0.40
N ILE A 96 -4.73 10.81 -0.29
CA ILE A 96 -4.45 9.41 -0.67
C ILE A 96 -3.20 9.32 -1.54
N LEU A 97 -3.12 10.18 -2.56
CA LEU A 97 -1.97 10.25 -3.47
C LEU A 97 -0.66 10.53 -2.73
N ILE A 98 -0.67 11.48 -1.79
CA ILE A 98 0.49 11.82 -0.96
C ILE A 98 0.92 10.61 -0.12
N GLY A 99 -0.03 10.00 0.61
CA GLY A 99 0.24 8.84 1.45
C GLY A 99 0.79 7.65 0.67
N PHE A 100 0.22 7.39 -0.51
CA PHE A 100 0.66 6.32 -1.40
C PHE A 100 2.05 6.60 -1.97
N THR A 101 2.34 7.85 -2.35
CA THR A 101 3.65 8.27 -2.89
C THR A 101 4.76 8.10 -1.85
N VAL A 102 4.51 8.50 -0.60
CA VAL A 102 5.47 8.34 0.50
C VAL A 102 5.78 6.86 0.72
N PHE A 103 4.76 6.01 0.77
CA PHE A 103 4.94 4.56 0.82
C PHE A 103 5.78 4.06 -0.38
N PHE A 104 5.45 4.51 -1.60
CA PHE A 104 6.12 4.07 -2.82
C PHE A 104 7.62 4.41 -2.81
N ILE A 105 7.99 5.63 -2.39
CA ILE A 105 9.39 6.05 -2.27
C ILE A 105 10.13 5.17 -1.26
N ILE A 106 9.55 4.92 -0.08
CA ILE A 106 10.16 4.07 0.96
C ILE A 106 10.31 2.65 0.43
N PHE A 107 9.29 2.13 -0.25
CA PHE A 107 9.32 0.79 -0.84
C PHE A 107 10.42 0.65 -1.89
N VAL A 108 10.52 1.59 -2.84
CA VAL A 108 11.56 1.57 -3.87
C VAL A 108 12.95 1.65 -3.24
N LYS A 109 13.15 2.55 -2.27
CA LYS A 109 14.43 2.70 -1.56
C LYS A 109 14.84 1.41 -0.86
N GLU A 110 13.93 0.78 -0.12
CA GLU A 110 14.24 -0.46 0.60
C GLU A 110 14.45 -1.63 -0.39
N SER A 111 13.71 -1.67 -1.50
CA SER A 111 13.86 -2.69 -2.56
C SER A 111 15.21 -2.59 -3.27
N LEU A 112 15.64 -1.38 -3.60
CA LEU A 112 16.97 -1.14 -4.19
C LEU A 112 18.09 -1.51 -3.22
N LYS A 113 17.93 -1.23 -1.93
CA LYS A 113 18.91 -1.61 -0.91
C LYS A 113 19.03 -3.13 -0.81
N ALA A 114 17.91 -3.85 -0.77
CA ALA A 114 17.93 -5.31 -0.75
C ALA A 114 18.48 -5.94 -2.04
N ALA A 115 18.25 -5.31 -3.21
CA ALA A 115 18.83 -5.77 -4.46
C ALA A 115 20.36 -5.59 -4.53
N ARG A 116 20.92 -4.65 -3.77
CA ARG A 116 22.36 -4.39 -3.70
C ARG A 116 23.09 -5.23 -2.64
N GLU A 117 22.35 -5.79 -1.68
CA GLU A 117 22.84 -6.72 -0.66
C GLU A 117 22.79 -8.19 -1.12
N LEU A 118 22.24 -8.45 -2.32
CA LEU A 118 22.28 -9.73 -3.06
C LEU A 118 23.48 -9.77 -3.99
#